data_AF-A0A286D9Z8-F1
#
_entry.id   AF-A0A286D9Z8-F1
#
_cell.length_a   1.000
_cell.length_b   1.000
_cell.length_c   1.000
_cell.angle_alpha   90.00
_cell.angle_beta   90.00
_cell.angle_gamma   90.00
#
_symmetry.space_group_name_H-M   'P 1'
#
loop_
_entity.id
_entity.type
_entity.pdbx_description
1 polymer ?
#
loop_
_entity_poly.entity_id
_entity_poly.type
_entity_poly.pdbx_seq_one_letter_code
_entity_poly.pdbx_strand_id
1 'polypeptide(L)'
;MSLKEQLTADMKAAMKAGDKHTLGVVRLINAAIKQREVDERIELDDAAVLAAMEKMVKQRKDSVSQYEAAGREDLAEVERAEIVVIERYLPAKLGEAEILAAIDAAIAGMSAESGAAIGPADIGKLMGVLKPKLAGQADMGLVSQLLKKKLAG
;
A
#
# COMPACT_ATOMS: atom_id res chain seq x y z
N MET A 1 -16.96 -7.29 -0.78
CA MET A 1 -16.72 -6.69 0.55
C MET A 1 -15.59 -5.69 0.36
N SER A 2 -15.80 -4.43 0.71
CA SER A 2 -14.74 -3.43 0.70
C SER A 2 -13.71 -3.71 1.80
N LEU A 3 -12.55 -3.07 1.71
CA LEU A 3 -11.49 -3.23 2.70
C LEU A 3 -11.91 -2.70 4.08
N LYS A 4 -12.71 -1.62 4.11
CA LYS A 4 -13.29 -1.08 5.36
C LYS A 4 -14.29 -2.05 5.99
N GLU A 5 -15.11 -2.71 5.18
CA GLU A 5 -16.02 -3.75 5.67
C GLU A 5 -15.22 -4.93 6.24
N GLN A 6 -14.17 -5.37 5.54
CA GLN A 6 -13.29 -6.46 6.00
C GLN A 6 -12.66 -6.15 7.36
N LEU A 7 -12.04 -4.98 7.49
CA LEU A 7 -11.46 -4.52 8.77
C LEU A 7 -12.49 -4.50 9.91
N THR A 8 -13.74 -4.12 9.61
CA THR A 8 -14.81 -4.12 10.61
C THR A 8 -15.22 -5.54 11.02
N ALA A 9 -15.28 -6.48 10.08
CA ALA A 9 -15.59 -7.87 10.38
C ALA A 9 -14.47 -8.54 11.17
N ASP A 10 -13.22 -8.32 10.79
CA ASP A 10 -12.05 -8.89 11.46
C ASP A 10 -11.86 -8.33 12.87
N MET A 11 -12.19 -7.05 13.09
CA MET A 11 -12.24 -6.47 14.43
C MET A 11 -13.23 -7.24 15.34
N LYS A 12 -14.42 -7.56 14.83
CA LYS A 12 -15.42 -8.34 15.57
C LYS A 12 -14.96 -9.77 15.80
N ALA A 13 -14.32 -10.39 14.81
CA ALA A 13 -13.76 -11.73 14.91
C ALA A 13 -12.66 -11.80 15.98
N ALA A 14 -11.70 -10.87 15.96
CA ALA A 14 -10.62 -10.77 16.94
C ALA A 14 -11.17 -10.54 18.37
N MET A 15 -12.20 -9.68 18.50
CA MET A 15 -12.89 -9.48 19.77
C MET A 15 -13.52 -10.77 20.31
N LYS A 16 -14.21 -11.54 19.47
CA LYS A 16 -14.84 -12.80 19.86
C LYS A 16 -13.82 -13.89 20.19
N ALA A 17 -12.71 -13.93 19.47
CA ALA A 17 -11.62 -14.88 19.67
C ALA A 17 -10.73 -14.55 20.88
N GLY A 18 -10.84 -13.34 21.46
CA GLY A 18 -9.95 -12.89 22.52
C GLY A 18 -8.53 -12.55 22.03
N ASP A 19 -8.32 -12.39 20.72
CA ASP A 19 -7.05 -11.98 20.13
C ASP A 19 -6.84 -10.47 20.35
N LYS A 20 -6.32 -10.14 21.52
CA LYS A 20 -6.10 -8.75 21.94
C LYS A 20 -5.12 -8.01 21.04
N HIS A 21 -4.11 -8.70 20.51
CA HIS A 21 -3.09 -8.09 19.66
C HIS A 21 -3.68 -7.65 18.33
N THR A 22 -4.28 -8.59 17.59
CA THR A 22 -4.93 -8.28 16.31
C THR A 22 -6.05 -7.25 16.50
N LEU A 23 -6.84 -7.37 17.56
CA LEU A 23 -7.90 -6.41 17.87
C LEU A 23 -7.37 -4.99 18.07
N GLY A 24 -6.25 -4.83 18.79
CA GLY A 24 -5.60 -3.54 19.00
C GLY A 24 -5.17 -2.90 17.69
N VAL A 25 -4.44 -3.66 16.86
CA VAL A 25 -3.93 -3.16 15.58
C VAL A 25 -5.06 -2.81 14.62
N VAL A 26 -6.08 -3.67 14.47
CA VAL A 26 -7.21 -3.40 13.58
C VAL A 26 -8.00 -2.17 14.03
N ARG A 27 -8.11 -1.91 15.34
CA ARG A 27 -8.72 -0.66 15.85
C ARG A 27 -7.89 0.57 15.50
N LEU A 28 -6.56 0.49 15.57
CA LEU A 28 -5.67 1.58 15.16
C LEU A 28 -5.81 1.87 13.66
N ILE A 29 -5.91 0.84 12.82
CA ILE A 29 -6.16 0.99 11.38
C ILE A 29 -7.49 1.73 11.15
N ASN A 30 -8.58 1.24 11.75
CA ASN A 30 -9.91 1.85 11.61
C ASN A 30 -9.93 3.30 12.13
N ALA A 31 -9.22 3.60 13.22
CA ALA A 31 -9.10 4.95 13.74
C ALA A 31 -8.35 5.88 12.77
N ALA A 32 -7.25 5.42 12.17
CA ALA A 32 -6.48 6.19 11.19
C ALA A 32 -7.29 6.49 9.92
N ILE A 33 -8.04 5.50 9.42
CA ILE A 33 -8.98 5.67 8.30
C ILE A 33 -10.02 6.72 8.67
N LYS A 34 -10.67 6.57 9.84
CA LYS A 34 -11.74 7.47 10.28
C LYS A 34 -11.24 8.89 10.50
N GLN A 35 -10.07 9.05 11.09
CA GLN A 35 -9.43 10.36 11.30
C GLN A 35 -9.27 11.09 9.97
N ARG A 36 -8.74 10.40 8.95
CA ARG A 36 -8.53 10.97 7.63
C ARG A 36 -9.85 11.35 6.94
N GLU A 37 -10.86 10.49 7.00
CA GLU A 37 -12.20 10.79 6.47
C GLU A 37 -12.81 12.04 7.11
N VAL A 38 -12.63 12.21 8.43
CA VAL A 38 -13.13 13.37 9.17
C VAL A 38 -12.35 14.64 8.82
N ASP A 39 -11.02 14.57 8.81
CA ASP A 39 -10.15 15.72 8.55
C ASP A 39 -10.29 16.24 7.11
N GLU A 40 -10.36 15.32 6.15
CA GLU A 40 -10.47 15.66 4.71
C GLU A 40 -11.93 15.81 4.26
N ARG A 41 -12.91 15.44 5.09
CA ARG A 41 -14.35 15.41 4.76
C ARG A 41 -14.65 14.58 3.50
N ILE A 42 -14.01 13.42 3.40
CA ILE A 42 -14.17 12.47 2.29
C ILE A 42 -14.53 11.09 2.83
N GLU A 43 -14.97 10.23 1.93
CA GLU A 43 -14.99 8.79 2.18
C GLU A 43 -13.78 8.15 1.50
N LEU A 44 -13.00 7.36 2.24
CA LEU A 44 -11.87 6.66 1.62
C LEU A 44 -12.38 5.46 0.84
N ASP A 45 -11.93 5.36 -0.41
CA ASP A 45 -12.00 4.13 -1.19
C ASP A 45 -10.90 3.14 -0.78
N ASP A 46 -10.96 1.92 -1.31
CA ASP A 46 -10.00 0.86 -0.96
C ASP A 46 -8.55 1.26 -1.30
N ALA A 47 -8.33 2.01 -2.37
CA ALA A 47 -6.99 2.48 -2.75
C ALA A 47 -6.42 3.47 -1.71
N ALA A 48 -7.24 4.40 -1.24
CA ALA A 48 -6.85 5.36 -0.21
C ALA A 48 -6.68 4.70 1.17
N VAL A 49 -7.45 3.65 1.46
CA VAL A 49 -7.27 2.80 2.66
C VAL A 49 -5.94 2.04 2.61
N LEU A 50 -5.61 1.42 1.47
CA LEU A 50 -4.32 0.77 1.26
C LEU A 50 -3.16 1.75 1.47
N ALA A 51 -3.24 2.95 0.89
CA ALA A 51 -2.22 3.98 1.07
C ALA A 51 -2.08 4.42 2.55
N ALA A 52 -3.18 4.48 3.31
CA ALA A 52 -3.13 4.77 4.73
C ALA A 52 -2.40 3.66 5.52
N MET A 53 -2.68 2.40 5.21
CA MET A 53 -2.01 1.24 5.84
C MET A 53 -0.54 1.14 5.46
N GLU A 54 -0.17 1.44 4.21
CA GLU A 54 1.25 1.55 3.79
C GLU A 54 2.00 2.60 4.60
N LYS A 55 1.38 3.77 4.81
CA LYS A 55 1.95 4.83 5.66
C LYS A 55 2.12 4.34 7.09
N MET A 56 1.16 3.61 7.65
CA MET A 56 1.27 3.03 8.99
C MET A 56 2.47 2.08 9.06
N VAL A 57 2.60 1.13 8.12
CA VAL A 57 3.75 0.20 8.06
C VAL A 57 5.07 0.96 8.02
N LYS A 58 5.16 2.02 7.20
CA LYS A 58 6.38 2.85 7.13
C LYS A 58 6.70 3.49 8.48
N GLN A 59 5.72 4.10 9.15
CA GLN A 59 5.91 4.70 10.47
C GLN A 59 6.41 3.68 11.50
N ARG A 60 5.86 2.47 11.49
CA ARG A 60 6.32 1.37 12.37
C ARG A 60 7.76 0.95 12.06
N LYS A 61 8.14 0.83 10.78
CA LYS A 61 9.53 0.52 10.38
C LYS A 61 10.52 1.61 10.82
N ASP A 62 10.10 2.87 10.74
CA ASP A 62 10.87 4.00 11.24
C ASP A 62 11.00 3.94 12.78
N SER A 63 9.93 3.58 13.51
CA SER A 63 9.97 3.36 14.96
C SER A 63 10.88 2.19 15.35
N VAL A 64 10.80 1.05 14.65
CA VAL A 64 11.68 -0.11 14.86
C VAL A 64 13.14 0.31 14.82
N SER A 65 13.53 1.02 13.75
CA SER A 65 14.92 1.48 13.57
C SER A 65 15.37 2.40 14.70
N GLN A 66 14.48 3.28 15.18
CA GLN A 66 14.77 4.18 16.31
C GLN A 66 14.89 3.43 17.65
N TYR A 67 14.02 2.44 17.89
CA TYR A 67 14.05 1.65 19.10
C TYR A 67 15.28 0.73 19.16
N GLU A 68 15.64 0.09 18.05
CA GLU A 68 16.88 -0.68 17.92
C GLU A 68 18.11 0.20 18.23
N ALA A 69 18.18 1.39 17.61
CA ALA A 69 19.27 2.34 17.85
C ALA A 69 19.37 2.81 19.31
N ALA A 70 18.24 2.79 20.04
CA ALA A 70 18.16 3.15 21.45
C ALA A 70 18.31 1.93 22.40
N GLY A 71 18.55 0.72 21.88
CA GLY A 71 18.65 -0.51 22.69
C GLY A 71 17.31 -0.95 23.31
N ARG A 72 16.18 -0.53 22.74
CA ARG A 72 14.81 -0.80 23.20
C ARG A 72 14.15 -1.91 22.38
N GLU A 73 14.75 -3.09 22.40
CA GLU A 73 14.27 -4.25 21.64
C GLU A 73 12.83 -4.64 22.03
N ASP A 74 12.43 -4.42 23.28
CA ASP A 74 11.08 -4.62 23.77
C ASP A 74 10.03 -3.83 22.99
N LEU A 75 10.36 -2.59 22.60
CA LEU A 75 9.47 -1.73 21.81
C LEU A 75 9.57 -2.04 20.32
N ALA A 76 10.76 -2.39 19.83
CA ALA A 76 10.95 -2.79 18.43
C ALA A 76 10.12 -4.04 18.09
N GLU A 77 10.09 -5.04 18.99
CA GLU A 77 9.28 -6.25 18.83
C GLU A 77 7.77 -5.96 18.75
N VAL A 78 7.28 -5.01 19.54
CA VAL A 78 5.87 -4.56 19.47
C VAL A 78 5.57 -4.01 18.08
N GLU A 79 6.40 -3.09 17.58
CA GLU A 79 6.22 -2.49 16.25
C GLU A 79 6.30 -3.54 15.12
N ARG A 80 7.24 -4.50 15.19
CA ARG A 80 7.33 -5.62 14.24
C ARG A 80 6.07 -6.49 14.28
N ALA A 81 5.56 -6.79 15.47
CA ALA A 81 4.34 -7.57 15.62
C ALA A 81 3.10 -6.82 15.08
N GLU A 82 3.05 -5.49 15.18
CA GLU A 82 1.99 -4.69 14.56
C GLU A 82 2.09 -4.69 13.03
N ILE A 83 3.29 -4.56 12.48
CA ILE A 83 3.54 -4.60 11.01
C ILE A 83 2.95 -5.88 10.42
N VAL A 84 3.22 -7.03 11.05
CA VAL A 84 2.72 -8.34 10.58
C VAL A 84 1.18 -8.37 10.50
N VAL A 85 0.47 -7.71 11.41
CA VAL A 85 -1.00 -7.66 11.35
C VAL A 85 -1.48 -6.74 10.23
N ILE A 86 -0.85 -5.57 10.04
CA ILE A 86 -1.22 -4.62 8.98
C ILE A 86 -0.95 -5.24 7.60
N GLU A 87 0.18 -5.93 7.43
CA GLU A 87 0.58 -6.54 6.16
C GLU A 87 -0.39 -7.63 5.67
N ARG A 88 -1.23 -8.22 6.54
CA ARG A 88 -2.30 -9.14 6.14
C ARG A 88 -3.37 -8.47 5.25
N TYR A 89 -3.51 -7.16 5.36
CA TYR A 89 -4.48 -6.35 4.61
C TYR A 89 -3.87 -5.67 3.39
N LEU A 90 -2.54 -5.77 3.23
CA LEU A 90 -1.85 -5.23 2.08
C LEU A 90 -1.65 -6.34 1.04
N PRO A 91 -1.86 -6.06 -0.25
CA PRO A 91 -1.48 -7.02 -1.27
C PRO A 91 0.05 -7.18 -1.29
N ALA A 92 0.51 -8.35 -1.74
CA ALA A 92 1.93 -8.68 -1.78
C ALA A 92 2.74 -7.59 -2.50
N LYS A 93 3.84 -7.16 -1.88
CA LYS A 93 4.71 -6.16 -2.47
C LYS A 93 5.45 -6.75 -3.66
N LEU A 94 5.44 -6.02 -4.76
CA LEU A 94 6.20 -6.36 -5.94
C LEU A 94 7.63 -5.87 -5.78
N GLY A 95 8.58 -6.71 -6.14
CA GLY A 95 9.97 -6.30 -6.31
C GLY A 95 10.14 -5.41 -7.55
N GLU A 96 11.29 -4.75 -7.65
CA GLU A 96 11.59 -3.86 -8.79
C GLU A 96 11.44 -4.56 -10.15
N ALA A 97 11.90 -5.81 -10.25
CA ALA A 97 11.78 -6.61 -11.47
C ALA A 97 10.32 -6.87 -11.89
N GLU A 98 9.44 -7.13 -10.92
CA GLU A 98 8.02 -7.37 -11.18
C GLU A 98 7.31 -6.06 -11.54
N ILE A 99 7.70 -4.94 -10.92
CA ILE A 99 7.24 -3.60 -11.31
C ILE A 99 7.64 -3.29 -12.76
N LEU A 100 8.89 -3.58 -13.13
CA LEU A 100 9.39 -3.39 -14.50
C LEU A 100 8.62 -4.24 -15.51
N ALA A 101 8.32 -5.49 -15.16
CA ALA A 101 7.53 -6.39 -15.99
C ALA A 101 6.08 -5.89 -16.15
N ALA A 102 5.47 -5.36 -15.08
CA ALA A 102 4.14 -4.75 -15.16
C ALA A 102 4.14 -3.51 -16.07
N ILE A 103 5.19 -2.69 -16.02
CA ILE A 103 5.39 -1.55 -16.91
C ILE A 103 5.52 -2.02 -18.37
N ASP A 104 6.33 -3.06 -18.65
CA ASP A 104 6.47 -3.63 -20.00
C ASP A 104 5.13 -4.09 -20.56
N ALA A 105 4.37 -4.84 -19.76
CA ALA A 105 3.07 -5.32 -20.16
C ALA A 105 2.09 -4.17 -20.46
N ALA A 106 2.13 -3.08 -19.68
CA ALA A 106 1.30 -1.91 -19.93
C ALA A 106 1.69 -1.17 -21.22
N ILE A 107 3.00 -1.00 -21.48
CA ILE A 107 3.51 -0.41 -22.72
C ILE A 107 3.10 -1.25 -23.94
N ALA A 108 3.34 -2.57 -23.89
CA ALA A 108 3.01 -3.48 -24.97
C ALA A 108 1.50 -3.50 -25.26
N GLY A 109 0.66 -3.55 -24.21
CA GLY A 109 -0.78 -3.49 -24.35
C GLY A 109 -1.26 -2.19 -25.01
N MET A 110 -0.77 -1.04 -24.54
CA MET A 110 -1.12 0.25 -25.12
C MET A 110 -0.63 0.41 -26.57
N SER A 111 0.57 -0.09 -26.90
CA SER A 111 1.05 -0.09 -28.29
C SER A 111 0.17 -0.95 -29.19
N ALA A 112 -0.27 -2.11 -28.73
CA ALA A 112 -1.15 -2.99 -29.49
C ALA A 112 -2.54 -2.37 -29.72
N GLU A 113 -3.11 -1.69 -28.73
CA GLU A 113 -4.41 -1.03 -28.83
C GLU A 113 -4.39 0.22 -29.73
N SER A 114 -3.31 1.01 -29.65
CA SER A 114 -3.19 2.27 -30.40
C SER A 114 -2.56 2.11 -31.78
N GLY A 115 -1.87 1.00 -32.04
CA GLY A 115 -1.07 0.81 -33.25
C GLY A 115 0.15 1.75 -33.35
N ALA A 116 0.51 2.46 -32.28
CA ALA A 116 1.59 3.44 -32.25
C ALA A 116 2.66 3.10 -31.22
N ALA A 117 3.86 3.62 -31.42
CA ALA A 117 4.92 3.56 -30.41
C ALA A 117 4.54 4.41 -29.20
N ILE A 118 4.68 3.85 -28.01
CA ILE A 118 4.43 4.55 -26.75
C ILE A 118 5.67 5.37 -26.38
N GLY A 119 5.47 6.65 -26.05
CA GLY A 119 6.55 7.57 -25.72
C GLY A 119 6.32 8.37 -24.44
N PRO A 120 7.21 9.34 -24.12
CA PRO A 120 7.09 10.18 -22.93
C PRO A 120 5.73 10.89 -22.75
N ALA A 121 5.04 11.20 -23.85
CA ALA A 121 3.73 11.83 -23.82
C ALA A 121 2.63 10.92 -23.23
N ASP A 122 2.83 9.60 -23.24
CA ASP A 122 1.83 8.62 -22.80
C ASP A 122 1.99 8.22 -21.32
N ILE A 123 2.95 8.80 -20.60
CA ILE A 123 3.18 8.53 -19.16
C ILE A 123 1.87 8.68 -18.36
N GLY A 124 1.09 9.73 -18.61
CA GLY A 124 -0.17 9.94 -17.91
C GLY A 124 -1.18 8.81 -18.12
N LYS A 125 -1.29 8.30 -19.34
CA LYS A 125 -2.17 7.18 -19.70
C LYS A 125 -1.69 5.87 -19.09
N LEU A 126 -0.38 5.59 -19.19
CA LEU A 126 0.23 4.41 -18.57
C LEU A 126 0.03 4.39 -17.05
N MET A 127 0.19 5.55 -16.39
CA MET A 127 -0.12 5.66 -14.96
C MET A 127 -1.60 5.40 -14.67
N GLY A 128 -2.51 5.77 -15.56
CA GLY A 128 -3.93 5.42 -15.45
C GLY A 128 -4.19 3.91 -15.49
N VAL A 129 -3.43 3.17 -16.29
CA VAL A 129 -3.51 1.69 -16.40
C VAL A 129 -2.80 0.99 -15.23
N LEU A 130 -1.64 1.51 -14.81
CA LEU A 130 -0.78 0.88 -13.81
C LEU A 130 -1.28 1.11 -12.38
N LYS A 131 -1.83 2.29 -12.06
CA LYS A 131 -2.34 2.61 -10.72
C LYS A 131 -3.30 1.56 -10.16
N PRO A 132 -4.39 1.16 -10.85
CA PRO A 132 -5.30 0.15 -10.29
C PRO A 132 -4.68 -1.24 -10.20
N LYS A 133 -3.71 -1.57 -11.07
CA LYS A 133 -3.03 -2.87 -11.08
C LYS A 133 -1.98 -3.00 -9.97
N LEU A 134 -1.35 -1.89 -9.60
CA LEU A 134 -0.20 -1.86 -8.70
C LEU A 134 -0.52 -1.14 -7.36
N ALA A 135 -1.74 -0.66 -7.17
CA ALA A 135 -2.18 -0.02 -5.94
C ALA A 135 -1.98 -0.97 -4.75
N GLY A 136 -1.32 -0.49 -3.71
CA GLY A 136 -1.00 -1.30 -2.53
C GLY A 136 0.14 -2.31 -2.73
N GLN A 137 0.57 -2.57 -3.97
CA GLN A 137 1.61 -3.56 -4.32
C GLN A 137 2.96 -2.93 -4.62
N ALA A 138 2.99 -1.68 -5.10
CA ALA A 138 4.21 -0.96 -5.44
C ALA A 138 4.15 0.50 -4.96
N ASP A 139 5.32 1.08 -4.66
CA ASP A 139 5.44 2.51 -4.42
C ASP A 139 5.18 3.28 -5.74
N MET A 140 4.13 4.10 -5.77
CA MET A 140 3.76 4.83 -6.99
C MET A 140 4.79 5.88 -7.42
N GLY A 141 5.62 6.36 -6.49
CA GLY A 141 6.78 7.19 -6.80
C GLY A 141 7.85 6.41 -7.55
N LEU A 142 8.16 5.19 -7.09
CA LEU A 142 9.08 4.28 -7.77
C LEU A 142 8.56 3.86 -9.15
N VAL A 143 7.27 3.49 -9.26
CA VAL A 143 6.63 3.16 -10.56
C VAL A 143 6.78 4.32 -11.54
N SER A 144 6.50 5.55 -11.09
CA SER A 144 6.64 6.77 -11.92
C SER A 144 8.08 7.02 -12.36
N GLN A 145 9.05 6.82 -11.48
CA GLN A 145 10.48 6.95 -11.80
C GLN A 145 10.94 5.91 -12.83
N LEU A 146 10.60 4.64 -12.64
CA LEU A 146 10.96 3.54 -13.55
C LEU A 146 10.31 3.73 -14.92
N LEU A 147 9.04 4.15 -14.95
CA LEU A 147 8.31 4.43 -16.18
C LEU A 147 8.96 5.56 -16.98
N LYS A 148 9.32 6.68 -16.32
CA LYS A 148 10.05 7.79 -16.96
C LYS A 148 11.40 7.34 -17.52
N LYS A 149 12.17 6.59 -16.74
CA LYS A 149 13.48 6.07 -17.16
C LYS A 149 13.36 5.21 -18.42
N LYS A 150 12.29 4.42 -18.53
CA LYS A 150 12.06 3.50 -19.63
C LYS A 150 11.63 4.18 -20.94
N LEU A 151 10.87 5.27 -20.83
CA LEU A 151 10.37 6.01 -21.99
C LEU A 151 11.27 7.17 -22.42
N ALA A 152 12.26 7.55 -21.62
CA ALA A 152 13.27 8.56 -21.95
C ALA A 152 14.42 8.03 -22.82
N GLY A 153 14.34 6.78 -23.28
CA GLY A 153 15.29 6.14 -24.19
C GLY A 153 14.97 6.41 -25.65
#